data_AF-A0A1F8GIC2-F1
#
_entry.id   AF-A0A1F8GIC2-F1
#
_cell.length_a   1.000
_cell.length_b   1.000
_cell.length_c   1.000
_cell.angle_alpha   90.00
_cell.angle_beta   90.00
_cell.angle_gamma   90.00
#
_symmetry.space_group_name_H-M   'P 1'
#
loop_
_entity.id
_entity.type
_entity.pdbx_description
1 polymer ?
#
loop_
_entity_poly.entity_id
_entity_poly.type
_entity_poly.pdbx_seq_one_letter_code
_entity_poly.pdbx_strand_id
1 'polypeptide(L)'
;MTESRTCQNCGKDFEVTEEDLGFYEKMKVPPPTFCHLCRAQRRFAFRNERVLYKRKSDFTGEEIFSMFSPESGIKIYEREIWMSDKWDPMKYGQDYDFSKQFFVQLFELLKKVPLKSLAIVNGVNSPFTFNITDPKNCYLVFNASYDEDCMYCHGIDYSKWCIDCSHVSECENCYQGFWLTGCATTLFSSQCENSFNMMFSKNCSGCQDCFGCVNLRKKSYCIFNEQYSREEYLEKIKSFNLGSYESLQKIKKEVYDFWAKFPNKYLQGLQNTNVSGNYIDHSKDIHNSFIIREGQNLHYCQYVQEGTSTKDCWDYSIWGDNNQLLYECHSCGLGTQNMKFCLLCQENVHDLEYSLFCIGGSENLFACVGLRNKQYCIFNKQYTKDEYEILVAKIKKHMDEMPYTDKKGRVYKYGEYFPTELSPFAYNTTMAQEYFPLSKDQTEKEGYGWEDTAERNYKIDFGVGSLSDDIKEVKDDVIGKVIACEHAGKCNQLCTHAFKIIEDELNFYRKMNLPLPRLCPNCRTFERLKQRTNIPLSKRKCQCAGEKSDNGSYSNTASHFHDKDHCPNEFETSYSIERSEMLYCEECYQKEVY
;
A
#
# COMPACT_ATOMS: atom_id res chain seq x y z
N MET A 1 -27.85 -16.91 -10.73
CA MET A 1 -26.99 -17.68 -11.66
C MET A 1 -25.69 -16.93 -11.84
N THR A 2 -24.54 -17.61 -11.82
CA THR A 2 -23.24 -17.01 -12.17
C THR A 2 -23.16 -16.71 -13.66
N GLU A 3 -22.63 -15.55 -14.03
CA GLU A 3 -22.29 -15.19 -15.41
C GLU A 3 -20.79 -15.36 -15.66
N SER A 4 -20.40 -15.97 -16.78
CA SER A 4 -19.02 -15.93 -17.27
C SER A 4 -18.85 -14.82 -18.30
N ARG A 5 -17.78 -14.03 -18.18
CA ARG A 5 -17.50 -12.86 -19.02
C ARG A 5 -16.02 -12.79 -19.39
N THR A 6 -15.70 -12.36 -20.60
CA THR A 6 -14.31 -12.11 -21.03
C THR A 6 -13.90 -10.67 -20.65
N CYS A 7 -12.78 -10.52 -19.96
CA CYS A 7 -12.25 -9.20 -19.57
C CYS A 7 -11.74 -8.41 -20.79
N GLN A 8 -12.28 -7.22 -21.02
CA GLN A 8 -11.90 -6.39 -22.17
C GLN A 8 -10.42 -5.92 -22.16
N ASN A 9 -9.73 -5.97 -21.01
CA ASN A 9 -8.33 -5.54 -20.88
C ASN A 9 -7.33 -6.67 -21.14
N CYS A 10 -7.51 -7.82 -20.49
CA CYS A 10 -6.53 -8.92 -20.54
C CYS A 10 -6.99 -10.13 -21.35
N GLY A 11 -8.21 -10.12 -21.91
CA GLY A 11 -8.78 -11.22 -22.70
C GLY A 11 -9.05 -12.51 -21.93
N LYS A 12 -8.86 -12.53 -20.60
CA LYS A 12 -9.15 -13.69 -19.74
C LYS A 12 -10.62 -13.69 -19.34
N ASP A 13 -11.21 -14.87 -19.28
CA ASP A 13 -12.53 -15.04 -18.69
C ASP A 13 -12.49 -14.86 -17.18
N PHE A 14 -13.58 -14.34 -16.64
CA PHE A 14 -13.82 -14.16 -15.21
C PHE A 14 -15.31 -14.38 -14.91
N GLU A 15 -15.60 -14.83 -13.70
CA GLU A 15 -16.97 -15.04 -13.25
C GLU A 15 -17.50 -13.78 -12.54
N VAL A 16 -18.80 -13.55 -12.70
CA VAL A 16 -19.60 -12.62 -11.90
C VAL A 16 -20.64 -13.46 -11.17
N THR A 17 -20.50 -13.57 -9.86
CA THR A 17 -21.34 -14.44 -9.04
C THR A 17 -22.76 -13.89 -8.89
N GLU A 18 -23.70 -14.72 -8.43
CA GLU A 18 -25.07 -14.29 -8.12
C GLU A 18 -25.11 -13.19 -7.05
N GLU A 19 -24.17 -13.23 -6.09
CA GLU A 19 -23.98 -12.20 -5.08
C GLU A 19 -23.47 -10.88 -5.67
N ASP A 20 -22.46 -10.94 -6.56
CA ASP A 20 -21.99 -9.76 -7.28
C ASP A 20 -23.12 -9.11 -8.09
N LEU A 21 -23.93 -9.90 -8.81
CA LEU A 21 -25.09 -9.41 -9.57
C LEU A 21 -26.13 -8.72 -8.67
N GLY A 22 -26.49 -9.34 -7.53
CA GLY A 22 -27.40 -8.74 -6.55
C GLY A 22 -26.85 -7.45 -5.95
N PHE A 23 -25.54 -7.36 -5.73
CA PHE A 23 -24.88 -6.13 -5.32
C PHE A 23 -24.95 -5.03 -6.40
N TYR A 24 -24.65 -5.34 -7.67
CA TYR A 24 -24.73 -4.35 -8.75
C TYR A 24 -26.17 -3.83 -8.97
N GLU A 25 -27.18 -4.71 -8.86
CA GLU A 25 -28.59 -4.33 -8.87
C GLU A 25 -28.93 -3.39 -7.70
N LYS A 26 -28.57 -3.76 -6.46
CA LYS A 26 -28.73 -2.93 -5.25
C LYS A 26 -28.11 -1.54 -5.42
N MET A 27 -26.96 -1.47 -6.08
CA MET A 27 -26.24 -0.22 -6.33
C MET A 27 -26.67 0.53 -7.59
N LYS A 28 -27.58 0.00 -8.41
CA LYS A 28 -28.06 0.61 -9.67
C LYS A 28 -26.93 0.93 -10.66
N VAL A 29 -26.02 -0.03 -10.81
CA VAL A 29 -24.86 0.00 -11.72
C VAL A 29 -24.83 -1.25 -12.59
N PRO A 30 -24.27 -1.22 -13.81
CA PRO A 30 -24.12 -2.43 -14.60
C PRO A 30 -22.99 -3.32 -14.02
N PRO A 31 -23.05 -4.65 -14.24
CA PRO A 31 -21.96 -5.54 -13.86
C PRO A 31 -20.70 -5.28 -14.72
N PRO A 32 -19.50 -5.50 -14.17
CA PRO A 32 -18.24 -5.04 -14.75
C PRO A 32 -17.90 -5.72 -16.09
N THR A 33 -17.08 -5.02 -16.90
CA THR A 33 -16.46 -5.55 -18.13
C THR A 33 -14.97 -5.89 -17.96
N PHE A 34 -14.39 -5.56 -16.79
CA PHE A 34 -13.02 -5.85 -16.40
C PHE A 34 -12.99 -6.87 -15.26
N CYS A 35 -12.08 -7.85 -15.31
CA CYS A 35 -11.84 -8.75 -14.17
C CYS A 35 -11.21 -7.98 -13.00
N HIS A 36 -11.44 -8.45 -11.77
CA HIS A 36 -11.07 -7.75 -10.53
C HIS A 36 -9.59 -7.31 -10.47
N LEU A 37 -8.64 -8.12 -10.98
CA LEU A 37 -7.22 -7.74 -11.05
C LEU A 37 -6.96 -6.54 -11.96
N CYS A 38 -7.62 -6.47 -13.13
CA CYS A 38 -7.49 -5.33 -14.03
C CYS A 38 -8.17 -4.08 -13.43
N ARG A 39 -9.25 -4.26 -12.67
CA ARG A 39 -9.90 -3.16 -11.94
C ARG A 39 -9.01 -2.61 -10.82
N ALA A 40 -8.37 -3.49 -10.04
CA ALA A 40 -7.39 -3.11 -9.02
C ALA A 40 -6.19 -2.36 -9.63
N GLN A 41 -5.58 -2.89 -10.70
CA GLN A 41 -4.49 -2.22 -11.42
C GLN A 41 -4.92 -0.82 -11.93
N ARG A 42 -6.14 -0.72 -12.48
CA ARG A 42 -6.73 0.54 -12.95
C ARG A 42 -6.88 1.56 -11.83
N ARG A 43 -7.44 1.18 -10.67
CA ARG A 43 -7.56 2.07 -9.50
C ARG A 43 -6.22 2.51 -8.94
N PHE A 44 -5.27 1.58 -8.76
CA PHE A 44 -3.95 1.88 -8.22
C PHE A 44 -3.15 2.84 -9.10
N ALA A 45 -3.38 2.85 -10.41
CA ALA A 45 -2.74 3.80 -11.33
C ALA A 45 -3.20 5.26 -11.13
N PHE A 46 -4.23 5.48 -10.32
CA PHE A 46 -4.70 6.81 -9.88
C PHE A 46 -4.19 7.20 -8.48
N ARG A 47 -3.21 6.48 -7.92
CA ARG A 47 -2.66 6.76 -6.59
C ARG A 47 -1.13 6.78 -6.58
N ASN A 48 -0.55 7.96 -6.37
CA ASN A 48 0.85 8.10 -5.95
C ASN A 48 1.01 7.66 -4.49
N GLU A 49 1.97 6.78 -4.21
CA GLU A 49 2.23 6.25 -2.87
C GLU A 49 3.31 7.01 -2.09
N ARG A 50 4.35 7.51 -2.79
CA ARG A 50 5.64 7.85 -2.15
C ARG A 50 6.51 8.88 -2.90
N VAL A 51 6.03 9.45 -4.01
CA VAL A 51 6.80 10.42 -4.82
C VAL A 51 6.41 11.85 -4.46
N LEU A 52 7.39 12.66 -4.05
CA LEU A 52 7.23 14.09 -3.78
C LEU A 52 7.86 14.93 -4.88
N TYR A 53 7.09 15.87 -5.43
CA TYR A 53 7.52 16.81 -6.45
C TYR A 53 7.67 18.21 -5.85
N LYS A 54 8.74 18.90 -6.23
CA LYS A 54 8.97 20.30 -5.88
C LYS A 54 8.40 21.18 -6.98
N ARG A 55 7.43 22.04 -6.67
CA ARG A 55 6.64 22.82 -7.63
C ARG A 55 6.32 24.20 -7.10
N LYS A 56 5.82 25.10 -7.95
CA LYS A 56 5.21 26.36 -7.50
C LYS A 56 3.72 26.18 -7.23
N SER A 57 3.19 26.85 -6.22
CA SER A 57 1.75 27.02 -6.01
C SER A 57 1.13 27.84 -7.14
N ASP A 58 -0.02 27.40 -7.66
CA ASP A 58 -0.84 28.15 -8.61
C ASP A 58 -1.61 29.32 -7.95
N PHE A 59 -1.56 29.46 -6.62
CA PHE A 59 -2.16 30.59 -5.89
C PHE A 59 -1.15 31.68 -5.53
N THR A 60 -0.01 31.30 -4.94
CA THR A 60 1.00 32.24 -4.41
C THR A 60 2.24 32.38 -5.29
N GLY A 61 2.56 31.37 -6.11
CA GLY A 61 3.84 31.25 -6.79
C GLY A 61 4.99 30.72 -5.91
N GLU A 62 4.75 30.48 -4.62
CA GLU A 62 5.75 29.96 -3.68
C GLU A 62 6.11 28.50 -3.97
N GLU A 63 7.32 28.11 -3.58
CA GLU A 63 7.84 26.77 -3.82
C GLU A 63 7.40 25.78 -2.74
N ILE A 64 6.71 24.72 -3.15
CA ILE A 64 6.02 23.76 -2.29
C ILE A 64 6.25 22.31 -2.73
N PHE A 65 5.98 21.37 -1.82
CA PHE A 65 5.87 19.95 -2.16
C PHE A 65 4.46 19.59 -2.60
N SER A 66 4.36 18.71 -3.59
CA SER A 66 3.11 18.13 -4.05
C SER A 66 3.24 16.65 -4.41
N MET A 67 2.13 15.92 -4.32
CA MET A 67 1.99 14.56 -4.86
C MET A 67 1.83 14.51 -6.39
N PHE A 68 1.58 15.64 -7.08
CA PHE A 68 1.38 15.71 -8.53
C PHE A 68 2.63 16.25 -9.25
N SER A 69 3.12 15.55 -10.29
CA SER A 69 4.30 15.98 -11.07
C SER A 69 4.06 17.30 -11.82
N PRO A 70 5.09 18.12 -12.10
CA PRO A 70 4.96 19.33 -12.91
C PRO A 70 4.23 19.11 -14.23
N GLU A 71 4.44 17.95 -14.84
CA GLU A 71 3.96 17.51 -16.14
C GLU A 71 2.48 17.08 -16.13
N SER A 72 1.91 16.80 -14.94
CA SER A 72 0.50 16.37 -14.78
C SER A 72 -0.53 17.39 -15.31
N GLY A 73 -0.16 18.67 -15.39
CA GLY A 73 -1.06 19.77 -15.75
C GLY A 73 -2.15 20.06 -14.69
N ILE A 74 -2.05 19.44 -13.51
CA ILE A 74 -2.92 19.72 -12.36
C ILE A 74 -2.47 21.02 -11.69
N LYS A 75 -3.44 21.90 -11.42
CA LYS A 75 -3.24 23.10 -10.59
C LYS A 75 -3.22 22.72 -9.11
N ILE A 76 -2.25 23.25 -8.39
CA ILE A 76 -2.00 22.91 -6.98
C ILE A 76 -1.97 24.16 -6.11
N TYR A 77 -2.73 24.14 -5.02
CA TYR A 77 -2.69 25.14 -3.96
C TYR A 77 -2.08 24.53 -2.70
N GLU A 78 -1.46 25.35 -1.87
CA GLU A 78 -1.04 24.97 -0.52
C GLU A 78 -2.23 24.44 0.27
N ARG A 79 -1.99 23.41 1.09
CA ARG A 79 -3.02 22.78 1.92
C ARG A 79 -3.84 23.81 2.71
N GLU A 80 -3.19 24.77 3.36
CA GLU A 80 -3.87 25.79 4.18
C GLU A 80 -4.73 26.74 3.35
N ILE A 81 -4.29 27.09 2.13
CA ILE A 81 -5.06 27.96 1.24
C ILE A 81 -6.25 27.19 0.67
N TRP A 82 -6.03 25.95 0.22
CA TRP A 82 -7.08 25.08 -0.28
C TRP A 82 -8.15 24.78 0.78
N MET A 83 -7.75 24.65 2.05
CA MET A 83 -8.65 24.46 3.19
C MET A 83 -9.32 25.74 3.70
N SER A 84 -8.98 26.93 3.16
CA SER A 84 -9.54 28.24 3.57
C SER A 84 -10.55 28.81 2.57
N ASP A 85 -11.30 29.84 3.01
CA ASP A 85 -12.27 30.58 2.17
C ASP A 85 -11.62 31.60 1.21
N LYS A 86 -10.29 31.56 1.03
CA LYS A 86 -9.55 32.46 0.11
C LYS A 86 -9.87 32.20 -1.38
N TRP A 87 -10.51 31.09 -1.68
CA TRP A 87 -10.92 30.69 -3.02
C TRP A 87 -12.28 29.97 -2.94
N ASP A 88 -12.95 29.80 -4.07
CA ASP A 88 -14.26 29.15 -4.14
C ASP A 88 -14.29 28.17 -5.33
N PRO A 89 -14.47 26.86 -5.10
CA PRO A 89 -14.50 25.86 -6.16
C PRO A 89 -15.76 25.94 -7.04
N MET A 90 -16.84 26.62 -6.59
CA MET A 90 -18.05 26.84 -7.40
C MET A 90 -17.81 27.79 -8.58
N LYS A 91 -16.78 28.65 -8.51
CA LYS A 91 -16.39 29.55 -9.62
C LYS A 91 -15.90 28.81 -10.87
N TYR A 92 -15.65 27.51 -10.76
CA TYR A 92 -15.29 26.62 -11.86
C TYR A 92 -16.49 25.83 -12.41
N GLY A 93 -17.71 26.10 -11.92
CA GLY A 93 -18.94 25.48 -12.37
C GLY A 93 -19.18 25.69 -13.87
N GLN A 94 -19.45 24.60 -14.59
CA GLN A 94 -19.73 24.61 -16.03
C GLN A 94 -20.94 23.72 -16.37
N ASP A 95 -21.65 24.06 -17.44
CA ASP A 95 -22.72 23.23 -18.00
C ASP A 95 -22.16 21.97 -18.67
N TYR A 96 -22.98 20.91 -18.74
CA TYR A 96 -22.61 19.65 -19.41
C TYR A 96 -22.79 19.75 -20.93
N ASP A 97 -21.77 19.42 -21.70
CA ASP A 97 -21.77 19.44 -23.16
C ASP A 97 -22.10 18.05 -23.74
N PHE A 98 -23.33 17.86 -24.22
CA PHE A 98 -23.78 16.61 -24.85
C PHE A 98 -23.15 16.34 -26.25
N SER A 99 -22.23 17.18 -26.73
CA SER A 99 -21.43 16.89 -27.94
C SER A 99 -20.07 16.22 -27.64
N LYS A 100 -19.71 16.07 -26.35
CA LYS A 100 -18.41 15.56 -25.91
C LYS A 100 -18.54 14.34 -24.99
N GLN A 101 -17.65 13.36 -25.14
CA GLN A 101 -17.52 12.21 -24.24
C GLN A 101 -17.34 12.66 -22.78
N PHE A 102 -18.02 11.98 -21.86
CA PHE A 102 -18.06 12.31 -20.43
C PHE A 102 -16.66 12.45 -19.77
N PHE A 103 -15.79 11.44 -19.94
CA PHE A 103 -14.49 11.43 -19.27
C PHE A 103 -13.57 12.56 -19.77
N VAL A 104 -13.67 12.97 -21.03
CA VAL A 104 -12.92 14.12 -21.55
C VAL A 104 -13.29 15.39 -20.79
N GLN A 105 -14.60 15.65 -20.62
CA GLN A 105 -15.09 16.83 -19.91
C GLN A 105 -14.72 16.83 -18.41
N LEU A 106 -14.77 15.67 -17.76
CA LEU A 106 -14.39 15.51 -16.35
C LEU A 106 -12.89 15.77 -16.14
N PHE A 107 -12.01 15.23 -17.00
CA PHE A 107 -10.57 15.46 -16.89
C PHE A 107 -10.13 16.84 -17.41
N GLU A 108 -10.88 17.48 -18.31
CA GLU A 108 -10.77 18.92 -18.59
C GLU A 108 -11.09 19.75 -17.33
N LEU A 109 -12.16 19.42 -16.58
CA LEU A 109 -12.51 20.09 -15.33
C LEU A 109 -11.45 19.89 -14.24
N LEU A 110 -10.94 18.66 -14.09
CA LEU A 110 -9.86 18.32 -13.15
C LEU A 110 -8.60 19.17 -13.34
N LYS A 111 -8.23 19.50 -14.59
CA LYS A 111 -7.09 20.39 -14.90
C LYS A 111 -7.39 21.87 -14.68
N LYS A 112 -8.67 22.28 -14.66
CA LYS A 112 -9.08 23.67 -14.40
C LYS A 112 -9.16 23.98 -12.90
N VAL A 113 -9.67 23.04 -12.10
CA VAL A 113 -9.95 23.20 -10.66
C VAL A 113 -8.69 22.91 -9.82
N PRO A 114 -8.26 23.83 -8.93
CA PRO A 114 -7.13 23.61 -8.03
C PRO A 114 -7.37 22.51 -6.99
N LEU A 115 -6.35 21.68 -6.75
CA LEU A 115 -6.31 20.65 -5.72
C LEU A 115 -5.34 21.02 -4.58
N LYS A 116 -5.52 20.44 -3.38
CA LYS A 116 -4.53 20.55 -2.29
C LYS A 116 -3.23 19.85 -2.68
N SER A 117 -2.09 20.47 -2.39
CA SER A 117 -0.78 19.95 -2.82
C SER A 117 -0.43 18.59 -2.20
N LEU A 118 -0.77 18.39 -0.92
CA LEU A 118 -0.54 17.17 -0.13
C LEU A 118 -1.77 16.83 0.73
N ALA A 119 -2.00 15.54 0.96
CA ALA A 119 -3.00 15.04 1.91
C ALA A 119 -2.36 14.83 3.30
N ILE A 120 -2.38 15.87 4.13
CA ILE A 120 -1.90 15.83 5.52
C ILE A 120 -3.03 16.33 6.44
N VAL A 121 -3.28 15.65 7.55
CA VAL A 121 -4.11 16.16 8.65
C VAL A 121 -3.19 16.48 9.84
N ASN A 122 -3.35 17.66 10.45
CA ASN A 122 -2.66 18.10 11.68
C ASN A 122 -1.11 17.98 11.77
N GLY A 123 -0.40 17.87 10.65
CA GLY A 123 1.04 17.59 10.67
C GLY A 123 1.92 18.66 11.35
N VAL A 124 2.77 18.20 12.26
CA VAL A 124 3.75 19.01 13.00
C VAL A 124 5.15 18.63 12.55
N ASN A 125 5.94 19.61 12.10
CA ASN A 125 7.35 19.43 11.68
C ASN A 125 7.59 18.25 10.71
N SER A 126 6.62 17.95 9.84
CA SER A 126 6.62 16.77 8.95
C SER A 126 6.44 17.12 7.46
N PRO A 127 7.17 18.09 6.88
CA PRO A 127 6.87 18.65 5.55
C PRO A 127 7.16 17.69 4.37
N PHE A 128 7.81 16.56 4.62
CA PHE A 128 8.16 15.54 3.62
C PHE A 128 7.27 14.30 3.72
N THR A 129 5.99 14.48 4.04
CA THR A 129 5.01 13.39 4.24
C THR A 129 3.75 13.65 3.42
N PHE A 130 2.97 12.61 3.11
CA PHE A 130 1.59 12.74 2.60
C PHE A 130 0.80 11.44 2.74
N ASN A 131 -0.51 11.53 2.56
CA ASN A 131 -1.51 10.51 2.93
C ASN A 131 -1.38 10.17 4.42
N ILE A 132 -1.39 11.18 5.30
CA ILE A 132 -0.98 11.02 6.70
C ILE A 132 -1.81 11.86 7.67
N THR A 133 -2.09 11.30 8.86
CA THR A 133 -2.87 11.94 9.93
C THR A 133 -2.02 12.13 11.19
N ASP A 134 -2.06 13.32 11.78
CA ASP A 134 -1.35 13.73 12.99
C ASP A 134 0.15 13.33 13.09
N PRO A 135 0.97 13.46 12.02
CA PRO A 135 2.40 13.14 12.12
C PRO A 135 3.18 14.21 12.89
N LYS A 136 4.16 13.77 13.68
CA LYS A 136 5.07 14.66 14.42
C LYS A 136 6.53 14.29 14.16
N ASN A 137 7.32 15.25 13.66
CA ASN A 137 8.74 15.06 13.30
C ASN A 137 9.00 13.94 12.28
N CYS A 138 8.02 13.59 11.44
CA CYS A 138 8.13 12.49 10.50
C CYS A 138 8.79 12.92 9.17
N TYR A 139 9.73 12.10 8.68
CA TYR A 139 10.50 12.38 7.46
C TYR A 139 10.38 11.25 6.43
N LEU A 140 9.81 11.55 5.26
CA LEU A 140 9.54 10.57 4.19
C LEU A 140 8.74 9.36 4.70
N VAL A 141 7.71 9.67 5.50
CA VAL A 141 6.68 8.73 5.97
C VAL A 141 5.42 8.93 5.15
N PHE A 142 4.84 7.84 4.66
CA PHE A 142 3.69 7.86 3.74
C PHE A 142 2.63 6.83 4.11
N ASN A 143 1.36 7.18 3.90
CA ASN A 143 0.20 6.33 4.23
C ASN A 143 0.22 5.88 5.70
N ALA A 144 -0.08 6.79 6.63
CA ALA A 144 0.24 6.58 8.05
C ALA A 144 -0.64 7.41 9.02
N SER A 145 -0.65 7.08 10.31
CA SER A 145 -1.53 7.71 11.31
C SER A 145 -0.88 7.79 12.70
N TYR A 146 -0.84 8.99 13.30
CA TYR A 146 -0.42 9.23 14.69
C TYR A 146 1.03 8.85 15.04
N ASP A 147 1.94 8.91 14.06
CA ASP A 147 3.35 8.56 14.25
C ASP A 147 4.22 9.74 14.71
N GLU A 148 5.24 9.43 15.51
CA GLU A 148 6.15 10.40 16.13
C GLU A 148 7.63 9.99 15.94
N ASP A 149 8.47 10.91 15.48
CA ASP A 149 9.92 10.71 15.30
C ASP A 149 10.26 9.53 14.34
N CYS A 150 9.43 9.29 13.32
CA CYS A 150 9.55 8.19 12.35
C CYS A 150 10.16 8.62 11.00
N MET A 151 10.95 7.74 10.36
CA MET A 151 11.65 8.08 9.10
C MET A 151 11.62 6.95 8.06
N TYR A 152 11.39 7.30 6.79
CA TYR A 152 11.42 6.36 5.65
C TYR A 152 10.46 5.16 5.78
N CYS A 153 9.30 5.42 6.36
CA CYS A 153 8.29 4.41 6.69
C CYS A 153 7.09 4.46 5.72
N HIS A 154 6.38 3.34 5.61
CA HIS A 154 5.23 3.20 4.72
C HIS A 154 4.15 2.30 5.31
N GLY A 155 2.89 2.77 5.40
CA GLY A 155 1.83 1.98 6.04
C GLY A 155 2.14 1.77 7.52
N ILE A 156 2.28 2.84 8.30
CA ILE A 156 2.59 2.72 9.73
C ILE A 156 1.56 3.50 10.55
N ASP A 157 1.20 2.98 11.72
CA ASP A 157 0.21 3.63 12.58
C ASP A 157 0.62 3.54 14.06
N TYR A 158 0.35 4.61 14.82
CA TYR A 158 0.64 4.79 16.25
C TYR A 158 2.07 4.41 16.67
N SER A 159 3.04 4.58 15.76
CA SER A 159 4.41 4.08 15.95
C SER A 159 5.40 5.22 16.20
N LYS A 160 6.46 4.93 16.98
CA LYS A 160 7.45 5.93 17.41
C LYS A 160 8.88 5.50 17.16
N TRP A 161 9.77 6.44 16.84
CA TRP A 161 11.21 6.17 16.64
C TRP A 161 11.50 5.03 15.63
N CYS A 162 10.59 4.80 14.69
CA CYS A 162 10.69 3.72 13.71
C CYS A 162 11.33 4.24 12.42
N ILE A 163 12.39 3.57 11.97
CA ILE A 163 13.13 3.93 10.76
C ILE A 163 13.10 2.76 9.79
N ASP A 164 12.84 3.04 8.50
CA ASP A 164 12.85 1.98 7.48
C ASP A 164 11.87 0.83 7.80
N CYS A 165 10.65 1.14 8.27
CA CYS A 165 9.61 0.14 8.55
C CYS A 165 8.51 0.13 7.47
N SER A 166 7.81 -0.99 7.32
CA SER A 166 6.64 -1.06 6.43
C SER A 166 5.56 -1.98 6.99
N HIS A 167 4.31 -1.51 7.03
CA HIS A 167 3.18 -2.21 7.66
C HIS A 167 3.45 -2.49 9.14
N VAL A 168 3.57 -1.45 9.97
CA VAL A 168 3.77 -1.61 11.42
C VAL A 168 2.76 -0.82 12.25
N SER A 169 2.28 -1.40 13.34
CA SER A 169 1.32 -0.78 14.28
C SER A 169 1.86 -0.79 15.70
N GLU A 170 1.64 0.29 16.45
CA GLU A 170 1.95 0.36 17.89
C GLU A 170 3.41 -0.04 18.20
N CYS A 171 4.34 0.31 17.31
CA CYS A 171 5.74 -0.12 17.42
C CYS A 171 6.65 1.02 17.90
N GLU A 172 7.67 0.69 18.68
CA GLU A 172 8.67 1.65 19.16
C GLU A 172 10.10 1.23 18.77
N ASN A 173 10.92 2.18 18.31
CA ASN A 173 12.37 2.00 18.16
C ASN A 173 12.76 0.83 17.22
N CYS A 174 11.95 0.58 16.18
CA CYS A 174 12.12 -0.53 15.24
C CYS A 174 12.87 -0.13 13.96
N TYR A 175 13.56 -1.08 13.32
CA TYR A 175 14.34 -0.85 12.10
C TYR A 175 14.26 -1.98 11.08
N GLN A 176 14.10 -1.64 9.79
CA GLN A 176 13.98 -2.65 8.71
C GLN A 176 12.87 -3.68 8.99
N GLY A 177 11.82 -3.24 9.69
CA GLY A 177 10.70 -4.05 10.12
C GLY A 177 9.65 -4.22 9.02
N PHE A 178 9.02 -5.38 8.96
CA PHE A 178 7.92 -5.65 8.04
C PHE A 178 6.80 -6.42 8.73
N TRP A 179 5.56 -5.92 8.70
CA TRP A 179 4.43 -6.56 9.39
C TRP A 179 4.68 -6.76 10.90
N LEU A 180 4.76 -5.67 11.65
CA LEU A 180 4.98 -5.69 13.11
C LEU A 180 3.79 -5.09 13.87
N THR A 181 3.41 -5.68 15.00
CA THR A 181 2.34 -5.15 15.86
C THR A 181 2.77 -5.18 17.33
N GLY A 182 2.72 -4.05 18.04
CA GLY A 182 3.05 -4.02 19.47
C GLY A 182 4.51 -4.42 19.78
N CYS A 183 5.44 -4.07 18.90
CA CYS A 183 6.85 -4.47 19.00
C CYS A 183 7.78 -3.31 19.41
N ALA A 184 8.75 -3.59 20.28
CA ALA A 184 9.70 -2.58 20.76
C ALA A 184 11.16 -3.00 20.51
N THR A 185 12.02 -2.11 20.02
CA THR A 185 13.44 -2.42 19.73
C THR A 185 13.57 -3.69 18.88
N THR A 186 12.89 -3.70 17.73
CA THR A 186 12.81 -4.86 16.84
C THR A 186 13.45 -4.54 15.48
N LEU A 187 14.50 -5.29 15.13
CA LEU A 187 15.41 -4.98 14.03
C LEU A 187 15.45 -6.10 12.98
N PHE A 188 15.38 -5.75 11.69
CA PHE A 188 15.41 -6.68 10.54
C PHE A 188 14.43 -7.87 10.63
N SER A 189 13.31 -7.68 11.33
CA SER A 189 12.37 -8.74 11.70
C SER A 189 11.04 -8.59 10.95
N SER A 190 10.34 -9.71 10.76
CA SER A 190 9.15 -9.78 9.91
C SER A 190 8.01 -10.55 10.58
N GLN A 191 6.76 -10.09 10.45
CA GLN A 191 5.58 -10.83 10.92
C GLN A 191 5.69 -11.15 12.43
N CYS A 192 6.03 -10.16 13.25
CA CYS A 192 6.23 -10.31 14.69
C CYS A 192 5.26 -9.47 15.50
N GLU A 193 4.84 -10.00 16.65
CA GLU A 193 3.77 -9.43 17.46
C GLU A 193 4.13 -9.41 18.94
N ASN A 194 3.78 -8.34 19.66
CA ASN A 194 3.87 -8.26 21.13
C ASN A 194 5.25 -8.68 21.67
N SER A 195 6.33 -8.30 20.97
CA SER A 195 7.69 -8.83 21.17
C SER A 195 8.72 -7.70 21.27
N PHE A 196 9.79 -7.88 22.05
CA PHE A 196 10.78 -6.82 22.27
C PHE A 196 12.24 -7.29 22.31
N ASN A 197 13.20 -6.40 22.02
CA ASN A 197 14.62 -6.76 21.85
C ASN A 197 14.82 -7.90 20.83
N MET A 198 14.11 -7.82 19.71
CA MET A 198 14.11 -8.85 18.68
C MET A 198 15.04 -8.46 17.53
N MET A 199 15.79 -9.41 17.00
CA MET A 199 16.63 -9.15 15.84
C MET A 199 16.61 -10.32 14.86
N PHE A 200 16.49 -10.01 13.57
CA PHE A 200 16.39 -11.01 12.51
C PHE A 200 15.40 -12.15 12.84
N SER A 201 14.22 -11.83 13.39
CA SER A 201 13.22 -12.82 13.77
C SER A 201 12.00 -12.82 12.83
N LYS A 202 11.35 -13.97 12.62
CA LYS A 202 10.18 -14.11 11.75
C LYS A 202 9.02 -14.86 12.41
N ASN A 203 7.78 -14.43 12.21
CA ASN A 203 6.59 -15.15 12.72
C ASN A 203 6.62 -15.38 14.25
N CYS A 204 7.32 -14.55 15.03
CA CYS A 204 7.44 -14.69 16.49
C CYS A 204 6.37 -13.86 17.22
N SER A 205 5.77 -14.41 18.28
CA SER A 205 4.76 -13.70 19.07
C SER A 205 5.00 -13.84 20.58
N GLY A 206 4.89 -12.74 21.32
CA GLY A 206 5.15 -12.69 22.76
C GLY A 206 6.60 -12.98 23.17
N CYS A 207 7.57 -12.81 22.26
CA CYS A 207 8.97 -13.19 22.49
C CYS A 207 9.83 -12.00 22.92
N GLN A 208 10.93 -12.28 23.60
CA GLN A 208 11.91 -11.25 23.97
C GLN A 208 13.34 -11.72 23.78
N ASP A 209 14.28 -10.79 23.57
CA ASP A 209 15.72 -11.11 23.53
C ASP A 209 16.02 -12.32 22.62
N CYS A 210 15.56 -12.27 21.36
CA CYS A 210 15.70 -13.35 20.39
C CYS A 210 16.44 -12.89 19.12
N PHE A 211 17.29 -13.77 18.59
CA PHE A 211 18.10 -13.52 17.39
C PHE A 211 17.95 -14.63 16.35
N GLY A 212 17.66 -14.30 15.10
CA GLY A 212 17.60 -15.31 14.01
C GLY A 212 16.42 -16.28 14.11
N CYS A 213 15.49 -16.07 15.05
CA CYS A 213 14.45 -17.03 15.42
C CYS A 213 13.27 -17.02 14.45
N VAL A 214 12.52 -18.12 14.40
CA VAL A 214 11.33 -18.27 13.55
C VAL A 214 10.25 -19.10 14.23
N ASN A 215 8.99 -18.69 14.08
CA ASN A 215 7.79 -19.35 14.60
C ASN A 215 7.74 -19.51 16.15
N LEU A 216 8.60 -18.83 16.93
CA LEU A 216 8.56 -18.97 18.40
C LEU A 216 7.35 -18.29 19.06
N ARG A 217 6.91 -18.85 20.19
CA ARG A 217 5.85 -18.30 21.06
C ARG A 217 6.35 -18.19 22.49
N LYS A 218 6.27 -17.00 23.09
CA LYS A 218 6.58 -16.77 24.52
C LYS A 218 7.95 -17.32 24.95
N LYS A 219 8.99 -17.09 24.12
CA LYS A 219 10.37 -17.50 24.38
C LYS A 219 11.27 -16.28 24.64
N SER A 220 12.36 -16.53 25.36
CA SER A 220 13.35 -15.53 25.76
C SER A 220 14.76 -16.08 25.56
N TYR A 221 15.74 -15.25 25.19
CA TYR A 221 17.16 -15.65 25.07
C TYR A 221 17.39 -16.79 24.07
N CYS A 222 16.72 -16.73 22.92
CA CYS A 222 16.89 -17.72 21.85
C CYS A 222 17.78 -17.19 20.71
N ILE A 223 18.64 -18.05 20.17
CA ILE A 223 19.43 -17.77 18.96
C ILE A 223 19.21 -18.93 17.98
N PHE A 224 18.71 -18.65 16.78
CA PHE A 224 18.33 -19.68 15.79
C PHE A 224 17.41 -20.78 16.39
N ASN A 225 16.39 -20.37 17.13
CA ASN A 225 15.46 -21.22 17.90
C ASN A 225 16.07 -22.07 19.04
N GLU A 226 17.38 -22.06 19.25
CA GLU A 226 18.01 -22.70 20.40
C GLU A 226 17.91 -21.81 21.65
N GLN A 227 17.59 -22.41 22.81
CA GLN A 227 17.51 -21.73 24.10
C GLN A 227 18.91 -21.58 24.73
N TYR A 228 19.27 -20.36 25.14
CA TYR A 228 20.49 -20.08 25.88
C TYR A 228 20.19 -19.60 27.30
N SER A 229 21.20 -19.63 28.19
CA SER A 229 21.18 -18.75 29.36
C SER A 229 21.33 -17.28 28.94
N ARG A 230 20.96 -16.37 29.84
CA ARG A 230 21.04 -14.92 29.59
C ARG A 230 22.48 -14.48 29.34
N GLU A 231 23.43 -15.01 30.11
CA GLU A 231 24.84 -14.68 30.04
C GLU A 231 25.47 -15.16 28.72
N GLU A 232 25.18 -16.40 28.31
CA GLU A 232 25.61 -16.95 27.02
C GLU A 232 24.98 -16.20 25.84
N TYR A 233 23.69 -15.86 25.93
CA TYR A 233 22.99 -15.08 24.91
C TYR A 233 23.69 -13.72 24.72
N LEU A 234 23.90 -12.96 25.80
CA LEU A 234 24.52 -11.65 25.74
C LEU A 234 25.96 -11.69 25.19
N GLU A 235 26.70 -12.76 25.44
CA GLU A 235 28.05 -12.92 24.89
C GLU A 235 28.02 -13.30 23.40
N LYS A 236 27.13 -14.22 23.00
CA LYS A 236 26.92 -14.57 21.58
C LYS A 236 26.48 -13.37 20.75
N ILE A 237 25.57 -12.53 21.24
CA ILE A 237 25.08 -11.34 20.53
C ILE A 237 26.22 -10.35 20.22
N LYS A 238 27.15 -10.12 21.17
CA LYS A 238 28.33 -9.26 20.93
C LYS A 238 29.23 -9.82 19.82
N SER A 239 29.35 -11.15 19.71
CA SER A 239 30.26 -11.79 18.77
C SER A 239 29.89 -11.58 17.28
N PHE A 240 28.64 -11.23 16.97
CA PHE A 240 28.18 -11.02 15.59
C PHE A 240 28.69 -9.73 14.91
N ASN A 241 29.30 -8.79 15.66
CA ASN A 241 29.77 -7.47 15.22
C ASN A 241 28.91 -6.77 14.14
N LEU A 242 27.64 -6.55 14.44
CA LEU A 242 26.63 -6.03 13.49
C LEU A 242 26.86 -4.58 13.03
N GLY A 243 27.87 -3.91 13.58
CA GLY A 243 28.30 -2.58 13.14
C GLY A 243 29.03 -2.61 11.80
N SER A 244 29.61 -3.76 11.44
CA SER A 244 30.27 -4.06 10.15
C SER A 244 29.24 -4.41 9.08
N TYR A 245 29.31 -3.77 7.92
CA TYR A 245 28.46 -4.07 6.76
C TYR A 245 28.67 -5.48 6.22
N GLU A 246 29.92 -5.94 6.07
CA GLU A 246 30.24 -7.31 5.67
C GLU A 246 29.62 -8.34 6.65
N SER A 247 29.82 -8.12 7.95
CA SER A 247 29.32 -9.02 9.00
C SER A 247 27.78 -9.06 9.03
N LEU A 248 27.14 -7.89 8.86
CA LEU A 248 25.69 -7.76 8.76
C LEU A 248 25.12 -8.49 7.52
N GLN A 249 25.74 -8.38 6.34
CA GLN A 249 25.28 -9.10 5.15
C GLN A 249 25.44 -10.62 5.31
N LYS A 250 26.55 -11.07 5.91
CA LYS A 250 26.80 -12.49 6.17
C LYS A 250 25.72 -13.09 7.09
N ILE A 251 25.45 -12.47 8.24
CA ILE A 251 24.47 -13.00 9.20
C ILE A 251 23.04 -12.89 8.67
N LYS A 252 22.71 -11.83 7.91
CA LYS A 252 21.42 -11.70 7.22
C LYS A 252 21.17 -12.86 6.26
N LYS A 253 22.19 -13.25 5.48
CA LYS A 253 22.08 -14.41 4.58
C LYS A 253 21.84 -15.71 5.37
N GLU A 254 22.64 -15.93 6.43
CA GLU A 254 22.52 -17.12 7.29
C GLU A 254 21.13 -17.24 7.92
N VAL A 255 20.55 -16.13 8.39
CA VAL A 255 19.18 -16.13 8.91
C VAL A 255 18.14 -16.40 7.82
N TYR A 256 18.26 -15.83 6.63
CA TYR A 256 17.28 -16.09 5.56
C TYR A 256 17.35 -17.55 5.08
N ASP A 257 18.56 -18.13 4.99
CA ASP A 257 18.76 -19.56 4.74
C ASP A 257 18.20 -20.44 5.88
N PHE A 258 18.18 -19.95 7.12
CA PHE A 258 17.58 -20.63 8.27
C PHE A 258 16.04 -20.56 8.22
N TRP A 259 15.45 -19.37 8.06
CA TRP A 259 14.00 -19.16 7.94
C TRP A 259 13.37 -20.00 6.84
N ALA A 260 14.06 -20.15 5.70
CA ALA A 260 13.58 -20.93 4.56
C ALA A 260 13.36 -22.43 4.87
N LYS A 261 13.92 -22.94 5.97
CA LYS A 261 13.76 -24.34 6.39
C LYS A 261 12.44 -24.61 7.12
N PHE A 262 11.75 -23.58 7.62
CA PHE A 262 10.59 -23.72 8.49
C PHE A 262 9.25 -23.53 7.74
N PRO A 263 8.17 -24.17 8.22
CA PRO A 263 6.85 -23.98 7.65
C PRO A 263 6.35 -22.55 7.87
N ASN A 264 5.57 -22.05 6.92
CA ASN A 264 4.86 -20.78 6.96
C ASN A 264 3.35 -21.07 6.89
N LYS A 265 2.55 -20.28 7.60
CA LYS A 265 1.09 -20.36 7.50
C LYS A 265 0.66 -19.93 6.10
N TYR A 266 -0.20 -20.71 5.44
CA TYR A 266 -0.65 -20.44 4.07
C TYR A 266 -1.38 -19.09 3.92
N LEU A 267 -2.00 -18.58 4.98
CA LEU A 267 -2.69 -17.30 5.05
C LEU A 267 -2.21 -16.57 6.32
N GLN A 268 -1.83 -15.29 6.20
CA GLN A 268 -1.62 -14.45 7.39
C GLN A 268 -2.97 -13.90 7.87
N GLY A 269 -3.26 -14.00 9.17
CA GLY A 269 -4.57 -13.62 9.75
C GLY A 269 -5.07 -14.53 10.88
N LEU A 270 -6.01 -14.03 11.69
CA LEU A 270 -6.70 -14.76 12.78
C LEU A 270 -8.23 -14.62 12.66
N GLN A 271 -8.98 -15.48 13.37
CA GLN A 271 -10.44 -15.39 13.61
C GLN A 271 -11.38 -15.10 12.41
N ASN A 272 -11.08 -15.64 11.22
CA ASN A 272 -11.89 -15.40 10.01
C ASN A 272 -12.91 -16.52 9.72
N THR A 273 -14.07 -16.14 9.17
CA THR A 273 -15.10 -17.07 8.68
C THR A 273 -15.52 -16.68 7.26
N ASN A 274 -15.30 -17.55 6.26
CA ASN A 274 -15.61 -17.29 4.84
C ASN A 274 -14.74 -16.12 4.27
N VAL A 275 -13.50 -16.40 3.83
CA VAL A 275 -12.42 -15.38 3.64
C VAL A 275 -11.43 -15.72 2.51
N SER A 276 -10.83 -14.73 1.83
CA SER A 276 -9.72 -14.90 0.85
C SER A 276 -9.02 -13.57 0.48
N GLY A 277 -7.69 -13.49 0.23
CA GLY A 277 -6.60 -13.62 1.23
C GLY A 277 -6.35 -12.24 1.86
N ASN A 278 -5.18 -11.61 1.88
CA ASN A 278 -4.15 -11.78 2.93
C ASN A 278 -4.31 -10.82 4.10
N TYR A 279 -3.68 -11.18 5.22
CA TYR A 279 -3.53 -10.36 6.43
C TYR A 279 -4.88 -9.85 6.94
N ILE A 280 -5.91 -10.68 6.78
CA ILE A 280 -7.26 -10.42 7.26
C ILE A 280 -7.37 -10.93 8.69
N ASP A 281 -7.94 -10.12 9.57
CA ASP A 281 -8.22 -10.48 10.95
C ASP A 281 -9.72 -10.30 11.24
N HIS A 282 -10.25 -11.01 12.25
CA HIS A 282 -11.63 -10.92 12.76
C HIS A 282 -12.77 -10.70 11.73
N SER A 283 -12.69 -11.26 10.52
CA SER A 283 -13.58 -10.89 9.40
C SER A 283 -14.55 -11.98 8.96
N LYS A 284 -15.63 -11.56 8.28
CA LYS A 284 -16.67 -12.46 7.78
C LYS A 284 -17.14 -12.14 6.34
N ASP A 285 -17.24 -13.17 5.50
CA ASP A 285 -17.78 -13.12 4.12
C ASP A 285 -16.94 -12.19 3.17
N ILE A 286 -15.79 -12.67 2.69
CA ILE A 286 -14.79 -11.93 1.86
C ILE A 286 -14.12 -12.84 0.81
N HIS A 287 -14.13 -12.48 -0.49
CA HIS A 287 -13.82 -13.43 -1.59
C HIS A 287 -12.81 -12.98 -2.68
N ASN A 288 -11.78 -12.18 -2.32
CA ASN A 288 -10.42 -12.08 -2.93
C ASN A 288 -9.82 -10.65 -2.82
N SER A 289 -9.50 -10.23 -1.59
CA SER A 289 -9.16 -8.85 -1.17
C SER A 289 -7.74 -8.73 -0.55
N PHE A 290 -7.04 -7.58 -0.65
CA PHE A 290 -5.67 -7.39 -0.10
C PHE A 290 -5.32 -5.90 0.18
N ILE A 291 -5.14 -5.39 1.39
CA ILE A 291 -5.03 -5.99 2.73
C ILE A 291 -5.99 -5.25 3.67
N ILE A 292 -6.82 -5.96 4.43
CA ILE A 292 -7.93 -5.38 5.22
C ILE A 292 -7.90 -5.96 6.64
N ARG A 293 -8.09 -5.14 7.69
CA ARG A 293 -7.95 -5.62 9.09
C ARG A 293 -9.23 -6.13 9.76
N GLU A 294 -10.41 -5.57 9.48
CA GLU A 294 -11.72 -6.07 9.92
C GLU A 294 -12.80 -5.71 8.88
N GLY A 295 -13.96 -6.38 8.89
CA GLY A 295 -15.12 -6.01 8.08
C GLY A 295 -16.08 -7.16 7.73
N GLN A 296 -17.21 -6.81 7.08
CA GLN A 296 -18.24 -7.76 6.65
C GLN A 296 -18.65 -7.54 5.19
N ASN A 297 -18.77 -8.60 4.40
CA ASN A 297 -19.31 -8.54 3.03
C ASN A 297 -18.51 -7.58 2.11
N LEU A 298 -17.22 -7.91 1.92
CA LEU A 298 -16.24 -7.06 1.20
C LEU A 298 -15.57 -7.80 0.05
N HIS A 299 -15.85 -7.41 -1.20
CA HIS A 299 -15.31 -8.09 -2.39
C HIS A 299 -14.24 -7.24 -3.07
N TYR A 300 -13.08 -7.84 -3.35
CA TYR A 300 -11.97 -7.25 -4.10
C TYR A 300 -11.47 -5.87 -3.60
N CYS A 301 -11.73 -5.51 -2.34
CA CYS A 301 -11.25 -4.26 -1.74
C CYS A 301 -9.76 -4.35 -1.42
N GLN A 302 -9.02 -3.24 -1.51
CA GLN A 302 -7.54 -3.26 -1.44
C GLN A 302 -6.95 -2.16 -0.53
N TYR A 303 -6.27 -2.57 0.54
CA TYR A 303 -5.56 -1.74 1.55
C TYR A 303 -6.40 -0.86 2.50
N VAL A 304 -7.47 -1.40 3.11
CA VAL A 304 -8.27 -0.70 4.13
C VAL A 304 -7.81 -1.09 5.54
N GLN A 305 -7.13 -0.21 6.27
CA GLN A 305 -6.73 -0.45 7.67
C GLN A 305 -7.40 0.55 8.64
N GLU A 306 -7.70 0.02 9.83
CA GLU A 306 -8.55 0.54 10.92
C GLU A 306 -10.02 0.82 10.57
N GLY A 307 -10.91 -0.05 11.07
CA GLY A 307 -12.36 0.15 11.09
C GLY A 307 -13.15 -1.12 11.34
N THR A 308 -13.96 -1.16 12.40
CA THR A 308 -14.72 -2.35 12.84
C THR A 308 -16.07 -2.52 12.13
N SER A 309 -16.48 -1.53 11.32
CA SER A 309 -17.88 -1.33 10.93
C SER A 309 -18.15 -1.22 9.42
N THR A 310 -17.14 -1.36 8.58
CA THR A 310 -17.27 -1.25 7.10
C THR A 310 -17.97 -2.48 6.50
N LYS A 311 -18.95 -2.26 5.62
CA LYS A 311 -19.80 -3.33 5.04
C LYS A 311 -20.34 -3.06 3.64
N ASP A 312 -20.74 -4.10 2.92
CA ASP A 312 -21.36 -4.01 1.58
C ASP A 312 -20.51 -3.17 0.59
N CYS A 313 -19.24 -3.53 0.39
CA CYS A 313 -18.30 -2.76 -0.43
C CYS A 313 -17.52 -3.62 -1.43
N TRP A 314 -17.55 -3.21 -2.70
CA TRP A 314 -16.85 -3.87 -3.82
C TRP A 314 -15.72 -2.96 -4.33
N ASP A 315 -14.51 -3.47 -4.51
CA ASP A 315 -13.45 -2.74 -5.22
C ASP A 315 -13.09 -1.34 -4.66
N TYR A 316 -13.29 -1.09 -3.36
CA TYR A 316 -12.83 0.12 -2.66
C TYR A 316 -11.33 0.01 -2.30
N SER A 317 -10.58 1.11 -2.24
CA SER A 317 -9.14 1.04 -1.96
C SER A 317 -8.55 2.19 -1.13
N ILE A 318 -8.14 1.85 0.11
CA ILE A 318 -7.46 2.70 1.11
C ILE A 318 -8.31 3.87 1.61
N TRP A 319 -7.99 4.56 2.70
CA TRP A 319 -8.16 4.05 4.08
C TRP A 319 -9.59 4.43 4.53
N GLY A 320 -10.16 3.83 5.57
CA GLY A 320 -11.46 4.32 6.09
C GLY A 320 -12.30 3.35 6.94
N ASP A 321 -13.12 3.93 7.82
CA ASP A 321 -14.04 3.23 8.74
C ASP A 321 -15.50 3.65 8.54
N ASN A 322 -16.44 2.82 9.03
CA ASN A 322 -17.89 3.01 9.02
C ASN A 322 -18.44 3.31 7.61
N ASN A 323 -17.87 2.62 6.62
CA ASN A 323 -18.15 2.82 5.21
C ASN A 323 -19.19 1.80 4.70
N GLN A 324 -20.15 2.25 3.88
CA GLN A 324 -21.20 1.35 3.37
C GLN A 324 -21.69 1.64 1.94
N LEU A 325 -22.01 0.58 1.19
CA LEU A 325 -22.58 0.65 -0.16
C LEU A 325 -21.64 1.29 -1.19
N LEU A 326 -20.36 0.88 -1.23
CA LEU A 326 -19.31 1.51 -2.04
C LEU A 326 -18.86 0.62 -3.19
N TYR A 327 -18.62 1.18 -4.39
CA TYR A 327 -18.12 0.40 -5.55
C TYR A 327 -17.17 1.21 -6.42
N GLU A 328 -16.00 0.60 -6.69
CA GLU A 328 -14.82 1.19 -7.35
C GLU A 328 -14.50 2.62 -6.85
N CYS A 329 -13.95 2.75 -5.64
CA CYS A 329 -13.48 4.03 -5.08
C CYS A 329 -11.99 3.97 -4.69
N HIS A 330 -11.20 5.04 -4.85
CA HIS A 330 -9.78 5.06 -4.40
C HIS A 330 -9.31 6.34 -3.67
N SER A 331 -9.88 6.65 -2.50
CA SER A 331 -9.29 6.42 -1.15
C SER A 331 -10.09 7.25 -0.15
N CYS A 332 -10.88 6.63 0.74
CA CYS A 332 -12.20 7.21 1.03
C CYS A 332 -12.69 7.35 2.49
N GLY A 333 -11.81 7.54 3.47
CA GLY A 333 -12.10 8.21 4.74
C GLY A 333 -13.20 7.63 5.64
N LEU A 334 -13.74 8.46 6.53
CA LEU A 334 -14.65 8.05 7.59
C LEU A 334 -16.12 8.29 7.21
N GLY A 335 -16.99 7.30 7.46
CA GLY A 335 -18.45 7.46 7.45
C GLY A 335 -19.06 7.70 6.07
N THR A 336 -18.48 7.16 4.99
CA THR A 336 -18.99 7.40 3.63
C THR A 336 -20.04 6.38 3.20
N GLN A 337 -21.03 6.85 2.42
CA GLN A 337 -22.20 6.06 2.06
C GLN A 337 -22.61 6.22 0.58
N ASN A 338 -22.96 5.12 -0.08
CA ASN A 338 -23.54 5.12 -1.44
C ASN A 338 -22.71 5.88 -2.50
N MET A 339 -21.50 5.39 -2.80
CA MET A 339 -20.51 6.07 -3.66
C MET A 339 -20.15 5.24 -4.91
N LYS A 340 -20.17 5.84 -6.13
CA LYS A 340 -19.89 5.21 -7.47
C LYS A 340 -19.32 6.21 -8.52
N PHE A 341 -18.05 6.41 -8.83
CA PHE A 341 -16.85 5.59 -8.72
C PHE A 341 -15.64 6.52 -8.39
N CYS A 342 -15.91 7.53 -7.57
CA CYS A 342 -15.08 8.04 -6.46
C CYS A 342 -13.52 8.00 -6.52
N LEU A 343 -12.90 9.17 -6.32
CA LEU A 343 -11.46 9.40 -6.10
C LEU A 343 -11.30 10.85 -5.59
N LEU A 344 -11.09 11.23 -4.34
CA LEU A 344 -10.52 10.57 -3.18
C LEU A 344 -11.10 11.36 -1.99
N CYS A 345 -11.96 10.73 -1.18
CA CYS A 345 -13.06 11.45 -0.49
C CYS A 345 -13.08 11.23 1.04
N GLN A 346 -13.45 12.24 1.82
CA GLN A 346 -13.33 12.24 3.30
C GLN A 346 -14.10 13.45 3.86
N GLU A 347 -14.57 13.55 5.09
CA GLU A 347 -15.31 12.57 5.90
C GLU A 347 -16.82 12.79 5.67
N ASN A 348 -17.67 11.82 6.02
CA ASN A 348 -19.14 11.92 6.02
C ASN A 348 -19.77 12.32 4.67
N VAL A 349 -19.11 12.04 3.55
CA VAL A 349 -19.65 12.27 2.20
C VAL A 349 -20.55 11.12 1.76
N HIS A 350 -21.66 11.43 1.07
CA HIS A 350 -22.59 10.39 0.61
C HIS A 350 -23.32 10.73 -0.70
N ASP A 351 -23.80 9.71 -1.42
CA ASP A 351 -24.51 9.89 -2.71
C ASP A 351 -23.66 10.63 -3.77
N LEU A 352 -22.38 10.24 -3.90
CA LEU A 352 -21.44 10.80 -4.87
C LEU A 352 -21.18 9.84 -6.02
N GLU A 353 -21.25 10.38 -7.24
CA GLU A 353 -20.85 9.68 -8.45
C GLU A 353 -19.79 10.45 -9.25
N TYR A 354 -18.79 9.72 -9.77
CA TYR A 354 -17.62 10.24 -10.53
C TYR A 354 -16.91 11.49 -9.96
N SER A 355 -17.17 11.86 -8.70
CA SER A 355 -16.73 13.12 -8.13
C SER A 355 -15.33 13.01 -7.54
N LEU A 356 -14.49 13.99 -7.87
CA LEU A 356 -13.05 13.99 -7.66
C LEU A 356 -12.64 14.92 -6.51
N PHE A 357 -11.93 14.41 -5.50
CA PHE A 357 -11.41 15.19 -4.35
C PHE A 357 -12.44 16.07 -3.61
N CYS A 358 -13.74 15.75 -3.69
CA CYS A 358 -14.79 16.42 -2.92
C CYS A 358 -14.78 15.93 -1.47
N ILE A 359 -14.87 16.84 -0.50
CA ILE A 359 -14.72 16.53 0.93
C ILE A 359 -15.77 17.21 1.81
N GLY A 360 -15.74 16.90 3.11
CA GLY A 360 -16.42 17.62 4.18
C GLY A 360 -17.94 17.61 4.00
N GLY A 361 -18.58 16.48 4.31
CA GLY A 361 -20.03 16.36 4.34
C GLY A 361 -20.76 16.71 3.04
N SER A 362 -20.06 16.73 1.91
CA SER A 362 -20.70 16.98 0.61
C SER A 362 -21.53 15.77 0.19
N GLU A 363 -22.71 16.04 -0.35
CA GLU A 363 -23.70 15.03 -0.71
C GLU A 363 -24.22 15.22 -2.13
N ASN A 364 -24.86 14.21 -2.75
CA ASN A 364 -25.59 14.38 -4.02
C ASN A 364 -24.78 15.10 -5.11
N LEU A 365 -23.56 14.63 -5.42
CA LEU A 365 -22.70 15.23 -6.46
C LEU A 365 -22.44 14.26 -7.61
N PHE A 366 -22.54 14.76 -8.84
CA PHE A 366 -22.17 14.03 -10.04
C PHE A 366 -21.00 14.71 -10.75
N ALA A 367 -19.89 13.99 -10.91
CA ALA A 367 -18.70 14.42 -11.66
C ALA A 367 -18.09 15.77 -11.22
N CYS A 368 -18.27 16.18 -9.97
CA CYS A 368 -17.70 17.42 -9.45
C CYS A 368 -16.21 17.28 -9.10
N VAL A 369 -15.48 18.38 -8.92
CA VAL A 369 -14.07 18.40 -8.53
C VAL A 369 -13.86 19.37 -7.36
N GLY A 370 -13.26 18.90 -6.27
CA GLY A 370 -12.76 19.74 -5.17
C GLY A 370 -13.81 20.50 -4.35
N LEU A 371 -15.09 20.09 -4.40
CA LEU A 371 -16.16 20.75 -3.63
C LEU A 371 -16.08 20.44 -2.12
N ARG A 372 -16.62 21.35 -1.31
CA ARG A 372 -16.67 21.27 0.17
C ARG A 372 -18.01 21.75 0.70
N ASN A 373 -18.66 20.94 1.55
CA ASN A 373 -20.00 21.22 2.10
C ASN A 373 -21.02 21.66 1.01
N LYS A 374 -21.11 20.90 -0.11
CA LYS A 374 -22.04 21.19 -1.22
C LYS A 374 -22.99 20.03 -1.50
N GLN A 375 -24.11 20.35 -2.17
CA GLN A 375 -25.16 19.40 -2.53
C GLN A 375 -25.79 19.70 -3.90
N TYR A 376 -26.29 18.67 -4.58
CA TYR A 376 -26.98 18.75 -5.88
C TYR A 376 -26.15 19.48 -6.95
N CYS A 377 -24.90 19.07 -7.14
CA CYS A 377 -24.00 19.69 -8.10
C CYS A 377 -23.56 18.74 -9.22
N ILE A 378 -23.44 19.28 -10.43
CA ILE A 378 -22.91 18.60 -11.62
C ILE A 378 -21.83 19.51 -12.23
N PHE A 379 -20.62 18.99 -12.46
CA PHE A 379 -19.48 19.78 -12.97
C PHE A 379 -19.27 21.12 -12.22
N ASN A 380 -19.29 21.08 -10.89
CA ASN A 380 -19.18 22.23 -9.97
C ASN A 380 -20.28 23.31 -10.09
N LYS A 381 -21.33 23.08 -10.88
CA LYS A 381 -22.52 23.93 -10.94
C LYS A 381 -23.62 23.32 -10.06
N GLN A 382 -24.28 24.14 -9.24
CA GLN A 382 -25.37 23.70 -8.37
C GLN A 382 -26.73 23.82 -9.08
N TYR A 383 -27.62 22.88 -8.82
CA TYR A 383 -28.95 22.75 -9.41
C TYR A 383 -30.01 22.58 -8.32
N THR A 384 -31.29 22.71 -8.66
CA THR A 384 -32.34 22.15 -7.80
C THR A 384 -32.31 20.61 -7.84
N LYS A 385 -32.93 19.96 -6.86
CA LYS A 385 -32.99 18.50 -6.77
C LYS A 385 -33.56 17.86 -8.04
N ASP A 386 -34.71 18.34 -8.51
CA ASP A 386 -35.40 17.77 -9.67
C ASP A 386 -34.58 17.94 -10.96
N GLU A 387 -33.95 19.11 -11.15
CA GLU A 387 -33.03 19.36 -12.27
C GLU A 387 -31.80 18.45 -12.21
N TYR A 388 -31.22 18.26 -11.01
CA TYR A 388 -30.09 17.37 -10.78
C TYR A 388 -30.44 15.93 -11.16
N GLU A 389 -31.54 15.37 -10.63
CA GLU A 389 -31.97 14.00 -10.90
C GLU A 389 -32.24 13.76 -12.40
N ILE A 390 -32.94 14.71 -13.05
CA ILE A 390 -33.22 14.66 -14.50
C ILE A 390 -31.92 14.73 -15.32
N LEU A 391 -30.99 15.62 -14.97
CA LEU A 391 -29.76 15.81 -15.73
C LEU A 391 -28.77 14.65 -15.53
N VAL A 392 -28.63 14.13 -14.32
CA VAL A 392 -27.84 12.91 -14.04
C VAL A 392 -28.34 11.73 -14.88
N ALA A 393 -29.65 11.48 -14.92
CA ALA A 393 -30.22 10.40 -15.73
C ALA A 393 -29.90 10.54 -17.23
N LYS A 394 -29.94 11.77 -17.76
CA LYS A 394 -29.56 12.07 -19.15
C LYS A 394 -28.07 11.86 -19.40
N ILE A 395 -27.20 12.27 -18.48
CA ILE A 395 -25.75 12.11 -18.62
C ILE A 395 -25.36 10.63 -18.60
N LYS A 396 -25.93 9.82 -17.68
CA LYS A 396 -25.68 8.37 -17.63
C LYS A 396 -26.04 7.70 -18.95
N LYS A 397 -27.22 7.99 -19.50
CA LYS A 397 -27.63 7.51 -20.83
C LYS A 397 -26.66 7.96 -21.93
N HIS A 398 -26.21 9.22 -21.91
CA HIS A 398 -25.25 9.74 -22.88
C HIS A 398 -23.88 9.01 -22.82
N MET A 399 -23.44 8.56 -21.64
CA MET A 399 -22.22 7.74 -21.51
C MET A 399 -22.31 6.38 -22.19
N ASP A 400 -23.52 5.82 -22.32
CA ASP A 400 -23.75 4.55 -23.03
C ASP A 400 -23.87 4.73 -24.54
N GLU A 401 -24.47 5.85 -24.98
CA GLU A 401 -24.65 6.22 -26.40
C GLU A 401 -23.36 6.80 -27.02
N MET A 402 -22.54 7.53 -26.24
CA MET A 402 -21.26 8.13 -26.64
C MET A 402 -20.13 7.73 -25.66
N PRO A 403 -19.75 6.44 -25.61
CA PRO A 403 -18.71 5.96 -24.70
C PRO A 403 -17.34 6.57 -25.01
N TYR A 404 -16.50 6.68 -23.99
CA TYR A 404 -15.08 6.94 -24.20
C TYR A 404 -14.37 5.67 -24.68
N THR A 405 -13.41 5.80 -25.59
CA THR A 405 -12.57 4.69 -26.05
C THR A 405 -11.13 5.14 -25.99
N ASP A 406 -10.28 4.37 -25.33
CA ASP A 406 -8.88 4.74 -25.10
C ASP A 406 -7.96 4.34 -26.27
N LYS A 407 -6.67 4.69 -26.19
CA LYS A 407 -5.66 4.32 -27.21
C LYS A 407 -5.51 2.81 -27.47
N LYS A 408 -6.01 1.94 -26.59
CA LYS A 408 -5.97 0.48 -26.73
C LYS A 408 -7.28 -0.10 -27.26
N GLY A 409 -8.29 0.73 -27.51
CA GLY A 409 -9.63 0.29 -27.92
C GLY A 409 -10.49 -0.20 -26.75
N ARG A 410 -10.09 0.04 -25.50
CA ARG A 410 -10.89 -0.29 -24.31
C ARG A 410 -12.03 0.74 -24.19
N VAL A 411 -13.25 0.26 -23.96
CA VAL A 411 -14.49 1.06 -24.01
C VAL A 411 -14.99 1.33 -22.60
N TYR A 412 -15.24 2.61 -22.30
CA TYR A 412 -15.64 3.10 -20.99
C TYR A 412 -17.02 3.76 -21.08
N LYS A 413 -18.00 3.09 -20.47
CA LYS A 413 -19.43 3.46 -20.39
C LYS A 413 -19.78 3.93 -18.97
N TYR A 414 -21.05 4.26 -18.73
CA TYR A 414 -21.53 4.35 -17.34
C TYR A 414 -21.33 2.99 -16.65
N GLY A 415 -20.84 3.00 -15.42
CA GLY A 415 -20.45 1.78 -14.69
C GLY A 415 -18.96 1.48 -14.67
N GLU A 416 -18.16 2.11 -15.53
CA GLU A 416 -16.70 1.94 -15.54
C GLU A 416 -15.98 3.03 -14.73
N TYR A 417 -14.89 2.64 -14.04
CA TYR A 417 -13.94 3.55 -13.40
C TYR A 417 -13.13 4.33 -14.46
N PHE A 418 -12.35 5.31 -14.01
CA PHE A 418 -11.58 6.20 -14.88
C PHE A 418 -10.58 5.44 -15.79
N PRO A 419 -10.46 5.83 -17.09
CA PRO A 419 -9.44 5.31 -18.00
C PRO A 419 -8.02 5.62 -17.50
N THR A 420 -7.16 4.60 -17.40
CA THR A 420 -5.80 4.74 -16.84
C THR A 420 -4.95 5.79 -17.57
N GLU A 421 -5.15 5.97 -18.89
CA GLU A 421 -4.42 6.98 -19.66
C GLU A 421 -4.80 8.44 -19.34
N LEU A 422 -5.87 8.66 -18.58
CA LEU A 422 -6.27 9.97 -18.07
C LEU A 422 -5.75 10.24 -16.64
N SER A 423 -5.00 9.30 -16.05
CA SER A 423 -4.42 9.50 -14.71
C SER A 423 -3.51 10.72 -14.64
N PRO A 424 -3.60 11.55 -13.58
CA PRO A 424 -2.67 12.64 -13.35
C PRO A 424 -1.29 12.15 -12.85
N PHE A 425 -1.09 10.84 -12.72
CA PHE A 425 0.15 10.20 -12.30
C PHE A 425 0.67 9.24 -13.39
N ALA A 426 1.98 9.20 -13.59
CA ALA A 426 2.60 8.19 -14.44
C ALA A 426 2.63 6.83 -13.75
N TYR A 427 2.44 5.75 -14.50
CA TYR A 427 2.26 4.39 -13.99
C TYR A 427 3.35 3.96 -13.00
N ASN A 428 4.61 4.22 -13.36
CA ASN A 428 5.79 3.88 -12.56
C ASN A 428 5.90 4.64 -11.22
N THR A 429 5.18 5.75 -11.07
CA THR A 429 5.12 6.57 -9.84
C THR A 429 3.96 6.19 -8.92
N THR A 430 3.11 5.25 -9.36
CA THR A 430 1.87 4.87 -8.67
C THR A 430 2.01 3.55 -7.92
N MET A 431 1.06 3.28 -7.03
CA MET A 431 0.90 1.98 -6.37
C MET A 431 0.76 0.83 -7.37
N ALA A 432 0.30 1.07 -8.61
CA ALA A 432 0.16 0.02 -9.60
C ALA A 432 1.52 -0.63 -9.95
N GLN A 433 2.60 0.16 -9.96
CA GLN A 433 3.96 -0.35 -10.20
C GLN A 433 4.45 -1.30 -9.09
N GLU A 434 3.92 -1.19 -7.86
CA GLU A 434 4.34 -2.03 -6.74
C GLU A 434 3.70 -3.42 -6.73
N TYR A 435 2.49 -3.55 -7.30
CA TYR A 435 1.72 -4.79 -7.32
C TYR A 435 1.65 -5.44 -8.70
N PHE A 436 1.79 -4.64 -9.75
CA PHE A 436 1.71 -5.04 -11.16
C PHE A 436 2.89 -4.43 -11.93
N PRO A 437 4.16 -4.71 -11.52
CA PRO A 437 5.33 -4.04 -12.07
C PRO A 437 5.45 -4.26 -13.59
N LEU A 438 5.49 -3.15 -14.34
CA LEU A 438 5.74 -3.14 -15.78
C LEU A 438 7.10 -2.51 -16.07
N SER A 439 7.74 -2.91 -17.17
CA SER A 439 8.81 -2.13 -17.79
C SER A 439 8.24 -0.93 -18.55
N LYS A 440 9.10 0.04 -18.92
CA LYS A 440 8.71 1.20 -19.75
C LYS A 440 8.00 0.76 -21.03
N ASP A 441 8.65 -0.11 -21.80
CA ASP A 441 8.12 -0.69 -23.04
C ASP A 441 6.75 -1.37 -22.86
N GLN A 442 6.50 -2.02 -21.72
CA GLN A 442 5.21 -2.66 -21.43
C GLN A 442 4.15 -1.62 -21.08
N THR A 443 4.50 -0.64 -20.25
CA THR A 443 3.62 0.49 -19.86
C THR A 443 3.14 1.25 -21.09
N GLU A 444 4.06 1.61 -21.99
CA GLU A 444 3.76 2.33 -23.23
C GLU A 444 2.91 1.47 -24.19
N LYS A 445 3.20 0.17 -24.31
CA LYS A 445 2.38 -0.78 -25.09
C LYS A 445 0.96 -0.95 -24.54
N GLU A 446 0.72 -0.69 -23.26
CA GLU A 446 -0.60 -0.67 -22.64
C GLU A 446 -1.30 0.70 -22.69
N GLY A 447 -0.68 1.70 -23.34
CA GLY A 447 -1.21 3.05 -23.50
C GLY A 447 -1.13 3.91 -22.23
N TYR A 448 -0.41 3.45 -21.20
CA TYR A 448 -0.27 4.14 -19.93
C TYR A 448 0.90 5.15 -19.98
N GLY A 449 0.83 6.20 -19.15
CA GLY A 449 1.91 7.17 -19.01
C GLY A 449 3.11 6.60 -18.24
N TRP A 450 4.33 6.97 -18.64
CA TRP A 450 5.58 6.67 -17.95
C TRP A 450 6.36 7.96 -17.71
N GLU A 451 6.93 8.13 -16.50
CA GLU A 451 7.78 9.26 -16.16
C GLU A 451 9.24 8.82 -16.15
N ASP A 452 10.05 9.37 -17.05
CA ASP A 452 11.49 9.14 -17.04
C ASP A 452 12.15 9.83 -15.83
N THR A 453 13.16 9.19 -15.26
CA THR A 453 13.89 9.79 -14.14
C THR A 453 14.66 11.02 -14.63
N ALA A 454 14.27 12.20 -14.17
CA ALA A 454 14.96 13.45 -14.50
C ALA A 454 16.47 13.36 -14.19
N GLU A 455 17.30 13.85 -15.11
CA GLU A 455 18.75 13.91 -14.91
C GLU A 455 19.09 14.77 -13.70
N ARG A 456 19.84 14.21 -12.75
CA ARG A 456 20.23 14.90 -11.51
C ARG A 456 21.72 15.22 -11.53
N ASN A 457 22.04 16.48 -11.79
CA ASN A 457 23.41 17.01 -11.83
C ASN A 457 23.98 17.26 -10.43
N TYR A 458 24.07 16.23 -9.59
CA TYR A 458 24.83 16.28 -8.34
C TYR A 458 26.22 15.66 -8.50
N LYS A 459 27.18 16.16 -7.72
CA LYS A 459 28.47 15.50 -7.52
C LYS A 459 28.31 14.42 -6.47
N ILE A 460 28.79 13.20 -6.75
CA ILE A 460 28.94 12.15 -5.73
C ILE A 460 30.13 12.52 -4.82
N ASP A 461 29.90 12.55 -3.51
CA ASP A 461 30.95 12.70 -2.51
C ASP A 461 31.50 11.32 -2.09
N PHE A 462 30.61 10.33 -1.91
CA PHE A 462 30.97 8.95 -1.55
C PHE A 462 30.40 7.93 -2.55
N GLY A 463 31.27 7.10 -3.12
CA GLY A 463 30.87 5.85 -3.77
C GLY A 463 30.58 4.76 -2.72
N VAL A 464 29.78 3.76 -3.08
CA VAL A 464 29.39 2.66 -2.17
C VAL A 464 30.59 1.97 -1.52
N GLY A 465 31.62 1.67 -2.30
CA GLY A 465 32.88 1.05 -1.82
C GLY A 465 33.84 2.00 -1.09
N SER A 466 33.47 3.28 -0.88
CA SER A 466 34.27 4.25 -0.12
C SER A 466 33.71 4.56 1.27
N LEU A 467 32.54 4.02 1.60
CA LEU A 467 31.97 4.12 2.94
C LEU A 467 32.65 3.13 3.89
N SER A 468 32.96 3.55 5.12
CA SER A 468 33.48 2.68 6.18
C SER A 468 32.61 1.43 6.36
N ASP A 469 33.23 0.29 6.60
CA ASP A 469 32.52 -0.97 6.86
C ASP A 469 31.86 -0.97 8.25
N ASP A 470 32.61 -0.64 9.30
CA ASP A 470 32.09 -0.53 10.67
C ASP A 470 31.61 0.90 11.00
N ILE A 471 30.42 1.02 11.59
CA ILE A 471 29.82 2.28 12.05
C ILE A 471 30.70 3.08 13.03
N LYS A 472 31.58 2.41 13.79
CA LYS A 472 32.52 3.07 14.72
C LYS A 472 33.55 3.94 13.99
N GLU A 473 33.85 3.60 12.74
CA GLU A 473 34.80 4.32 11.87
C GLU A 473 34.10 5.37 10.97
N VAL A 474 32.79 5.59 11.14
CA VAL A 474 32.02 6.61 10.41
C VAL A 474 32.10 7.94 11.15
N LYS A 475 32.64 8.96 10.46
CA LYS A 475 32.74 10.34 10.95
C LYS A 475 31.51 11.16 10.58
N ASP A 476 31.34 12.31 11.25
CA ASP A 476 30.23 13.24 11.02
C ASP A 476 30.30 13.94 9.64
N ASP A 477 31.46 13.87 8.98
CA ASP A 477 31.68 14.47 7.65
C ASP A 477 30.82 13.85 6.53
N VAL A 478 30.17 12.71 6.79
CA VAL A 478 29.15 12.07 5.93
C VAL A 478 27.81 12.80 5.94
N ILE A 479 27.50 13.59 6.98
CA ILE A 479 26.20 14.25 7.12
C ILE A 479 25.99 15.24 5.95
N GLY A 480 24.84 15.12 5.28
CA GLY A 480 24.48 15.97 4.16
C GLY A 480 25.29 15.74 2.87
N LYS A 481 26.23 14.80 2.84
CA LYS A 481 27.01 14.41 1.64
C LYS A 481 26.22 13.51 0.71
N VAL A 482 26.56 13.55 -0.57
CA VAL A 482 25.91 12.76 -1.61
C VAL A 482 26.56 11.39 -1.72
N ILE A 483 25.81 10.35 -1.31
CA ILE A 483 26.21 8.95 -1.38
C ILE A 483 25.57 8.30 -2.60
N ALA A 484 26.37 7.64 -3.45
CA ALA A 484 25.85 6.88 -4.58
C ALA A 484 25.00 5.68 -4.11
N CYS A 485 23.86 5.44 -4.77
CA CYS A 485 23.06 4.24 -4.54
C CYS A 485 23.68 3.05 -5.29
N GLU A 486 23.83 1.91 -4.61
CA GLU A 486 24.38 0.67 -5.17
C GLU A 486 23.63 0.17 -6.42
N HIS A 487 22.30 0.33 -6.48
CA HIS A 487 21.51 -0.01 -7.67
C HIS A 487 21.76 0.93 -8.87
N ALA A 488 22.34 2.12 -8.66
CA ALA A 488 22.77 3.06 -9.70
C ALA A 488 21.75 3.31 -10.83
N GLY A 489 20.45 3.39 -10.51
CA GLY A 489 19.37 3.58 -11.49
C GLY A 489 18.91 2.34 -12.25
N LYS A 490 19.59 1.20 -12.10
CA LYS A 490 19.39 -0.02 -12.91
C LYS A 490 18.26 -0.93 -12.44
N CYS A 491 17.44 -0.49 -11.48
CA CYS A 491 16.33 -1.27 -10.95
C CYS A 491 14.99 -0.54 -11.13
N ASN A 492 13.92 -1.32 -11.28
CA ASN A 492 12.56 -0.83 -11.52
C ASN A 492 11.83 -0.44 -10.20
N GLN A 493 12.53 0.31 -9.34
CA GLN A 493 12.15 0.59 -7.94
C GLN A 493 12.22 2.09 -7.60
N LEU A 494 12.00 2.98 -8.58
CA LEU A 494 12.13 4.45 -8.42
C LEU A 494 13.46 4.88 -7.77
N CYS A 495 14.58 4.31 -8.24
CA CYS A 495 15.90 4.57 -7.67
C CYS A 495 16.28 6.05 -7.78
N THR A 496 16.57 6.72 -6.66
CA THR A 496 16.98 8.14 -6.65
C THR A 496 18.43 8.37 -7.13
N HIS A 497 19.12 7.29 -7.53
CA HIS A 497 20.52 7.20 -7.97
C HIS A 497 21.57 7.58 -6.92
N ALA A 498 21.24 8.48 -5.99
CA ALA A 498 22.01 8.84 -4.80
C ALA A 498 21.07 9.21 -3.65
N PHE A 499 21.62 9.30 -2.45
CA PHE A 499 20.93 9.72 -1.23
C PHE A 499 21.89 10.50 -0.31
N LYS A 500 21.37 10.95 0.84
CA LYS A 500 22.14 11.61 1.90
C LYS A 500 21.78 10.95 3.23
N ILE A 501 22.66 11.09 4.21
CA ILE A 501 22.39 10.77 5.62
C ILE A 501 22.23 12.09 6.37
N ILE A 502 21.18 12.22 7.18
CA ILE A 502 20.98 13.34 8.11
C ILE A 502 21.55 13.01 9.51
N GLU A 503 21.64 14.00 10.38
CA GLU A 503 22.20 13.85 11.73
C GLU A 503 21.46 12.79 12.57
N ASP A 504 20.13 12.83 12.57
CA ASP A 504 19.28 11.87 13.30
C ASP A 504 19.47 10.42 12.79
N GLU A 505 19.60 10.22 11.47
CA GLU A 505 19.92 8.91 10.88
C GLU A 505 21.29 8.41 11.37
N LEU A 506 22.33 9.25 11.34
CA LEU A 506 23.68 8.84 11.78
C LEU A 506 23.69 8.51 13.29
N ASN A 507 23.00 9.31 14.09
CA ASN A 507 22.83 9.08 15.52
C ASN A 507 22.08 7.76 15.79
N PHE A 508 21.04 7.47 15.01
CA PHE A 508 20.34 6.19 15.07
C PHE A 508 21.26 5.00 14.74
N TYR A 509 21.98 5.06 13.61
CA TYR A 509 22.88 3.98 13.18
C TYR A 509 23.97 3.70 14.22
N ARG A 510 24.55 4.75 14.82
CA ARG A 510 25.50 4.63 15.93
C ARG A 510 24.87 4.02 17.19
N LYS A 511 23.69 4.51 17.62
CA LYS A 511 22.96 3.99 18.79
C LYS A 511 22.65 2.51 18.67
N MET A 512 22.28 2.05 17.47
CA MET A 512 21.97 0.64 17.19
C MET A 512 23.19 -0.22 16.85
N ASN A 513 24.39 0.37 16.76
CA ASN A 513 25.60 -0.28 16.26
C ASN A 513 25.33 -0.98 14.90
N LEU A 514 24.89 -0.20 13.92
CA LEU A 514 24.58 -0.63 12.54
C LEU A 514 25.36 0.19 11.50
N PRO A 515 25.85 -0.41 10.41
CA PRO A 515 26.50 0.28 9.31
C PRO A 515 25.54 1.19 8.55
N LEU A 516 26.08 2.22 7.90
CA LEU A 516 25.31 3.06 6.98
C LEU A 516 24.74 2.24 5.79
N PRO A 517 23.52 2.54 5.33
CA PRO A 517 22.93 1.87 4.17
C PRO A 517 23.76 2.12 2.90
N ARG A 518 23.73 1.17 1.96
CA ARG A 518 24.31 1.29 0.61
C ARG A 518 23.26 1.56 -0.47
N LEU A 519 21.98 1.44 -0.11
CA LEU A 519 20.82 1.67 -0.97
C LEU A 519 20.07 2.94 -0.56
N CYS A 520 19.58 3.66 -1.57
CA CYS A 520 18.73 4.82 -1.36
C CYS A 520 17.36 4.42 -0.75
N PRO A 521 16.62 5.37 -0.12
CA PRO A 521 15.35 5.10 0.56
C PRO A 521 14.33 4.29 -0.24
N ASN A 522 14.13 4.60 -1.53
CA ASN A 522 13.20 3.85 -2.37
C ASN A 522 13.67 2.39 -2.55
N CYS A 523 14.93 2.16 -2.93
CA CYS A 523 15.46 0.81 -3.11
C CYS A 523 15.36 -0.03 -1.82
N ARG A 524 15.77 0.50 -0.66
CA ARG A 524 15.65 -0.23 0.61
C ARG A 524 14.19 -0.50 1.02
N THR A 525 13.26 0.38 0.65
CA THR A 525 11.81 0.15 0.82
C THR A 525 11.32 -0.98 -0.09
N PHE A 526 11.66 -0.97 -1.38
CA PHE A 526 11.28 -2.04 -2.30
C PHE A 526 11.92 -3.40 -1.93
N GLU A 527 13.14 -3.42 -1.39
CA GLU A 527 13.73 -4.65 -0.83
C GLU A 527 12.94 -5.18 0.37
N ARG A 528 12.45 -4.31 1.26
CA ARG A 528 11.52 -4.68 2.35
C ARG A 528 10.21 -5.26 1.79
N LEU A 529 9.62 -4.60 0.80
CA LEU A 529 8.32 -4.94 0.23
C LEU A 529 8.33 -6.27 -0.55
N LYS A 530 9.49 -6.83 -0.92
CA LYS A 530 9.59 -8.22 -1.43
C LYS A 530 9.06 -9.27 -0.44
N GLN A 531 9.04 -8.95 0.86
CA GLN A 531 8.46 -9.83 1.89
C GLN A 531 6.93 -9.88 1.80
N ARG A 532 6.29 -8.82 1.25
CA ARG A 532 4.85 -8.79 0.96
C ARG A 532 4.52 -9.86 -0.07
N THR A 533 3.42 -10.56 0.14
CA THR A 533 2.85 -11.48 -0.85
C THR A 533 1.97 -10.73 -1.84
N ASN A 534 1.76 -11.32 -3.02
CA ASN A 534 1.10 -10.63 -4.14
C ASN A 534 -0.43 -10.68 -4.04
N ILE A 535 -1.12 -9.90 -4.88
CA ILE A 535 -2.59 -9.87 -4.98
C ILE A 535 -3.18 -11.11 -5.68
N PRO A 536 -2.59 -11.66 -6.77
CA PRO A 536 -3.14 -12.87 -7.38
C PRO A 536 -3.00 -14.08 -6.46
N LEU A 537 -4.11 -14.75 -6.18
CA LEU A 537 -4.12 -16.04 -5.49
C LEU A 537 -3.64 -17.16 -6.42
N SER A 538 -3.10 -18.22 -5.81
CA SER A 538 -2.65 -19.45 -6.43
C SER A 538 -3.15 -20.64 -5.61
N LYS A 539 -3.61 -21.69 -6.30
CA LYS A 539 -3.89 -22.98 -5.66
C LYS A 539 -2.56 -23.64 -5.27
N ARG A 540 -2.45 -24.02 -3.99
CA ARG A 540 -1.30 -24.70 -3.40
C ARG A 540 -1.81 -25.86 -2.54
N LYS A 541 -0.95 -26.85 -2.29
CA LYS A 541 -1.20 -27.94 -1.33
C LYS A 541 -0.38 -27.73 -0.06
N CYS A 542 -0.84 -28.30 1.05
CA CYS A 542 -0.04 -28.43 2.26
C CYS A 542 1.22 -29.25 1.95
N GLN A 543 2.38 -28.77 2.43
CA GLN A 543 3.68 -29.41 2.20
C GLN A 543 4.15 -30.25 3.40
N CYS A 544 3.19 -30.75 4.19
CA CYS A 544 3.43 -31.64 5.33
C CYS A 544 3.30 -33.10 4.89
N ALA A 545 4.39 -33.85 4.96
CA ALA A 545 4.53 -35.24 4.56
C ALA A 545 4.72 -36.17 5.79
N GLY A 546 3.84 -36.02 6.78
CA GLY A 546 3.85 -36.83 8.01
C GLY A 546 4.98 -36.44 8.97
N GLU A 547 6.08 -37.18 8.97
CA GLU A 547 7.22 -36.93 9.88
C GLU A 547 8.11 -35.75 9.43
N LYS A 548 7.96 -35.28 8.18
CA LYS A 548 8.78 -34.22 7.58
C LYS A 548 7.97 -33.35 6.62
N SER A 549 8.56 -32.26 6.15
CA SER A 549 8.06 -31.51 4.99
C SER A 549 8.32 -32.24 3.65
N ASP A 550 7.57 -31.89 2.59
CA ASP A 550 7.72 -32.42 1.22
C ASP A 550 9.17 -32.42 0.70
N ASN A 551 9.92 -31.35 1.01
CA ASN A 551 11.30 -31.14 0.59
C ASN A 551 12.33 -31.70 1.60
N GLY A 552 11.87 -32.29 2.70
CA GLY A 552 12.71 -32.82 3.78
C GLY A 552 13.51 -31.79 4.58
N SER A 553 13.31 -30.48 4.38
CA SER A 553 14.09 -29.43 5.08
C SER A 553 13.62 -29.19 6.52
N TYR A 554 12.39 -29.59 6.85
CA TYR A 554 11.84 -29.55 8.19
C TYR A 554 11.50 -30.97 8.66
N SER A 555 11.78 -31.26 9.93
CA SER A 555 11.26 -32.45 10.62
C SER A 555 10.16 -31.98 11.54
N ASN A 556 8.97 -32.55 11.39
CA ASN A 556 7.81 -32.17 12.18
C ASN A 556 8.01 -32.59 13.63
N THR A 557 7.62 -31.71 14.55
CA THR A 557 7.80 -31.86 16.00
C THR A 557 6.57 -32.43 16.68
N ALA A 558 5.41 -32.39 16.01
CA ALA A 558 4.14 -32.94 16.50
C ALA A 558 3.55 -33.97 15.53
N SER A 559 2.65 -34.82 16.05
CA SER A 559 1.78 -35.67 15.23
C SER A 559 0.62 -34.84 14.66
N HIS A 560 0.40 -34.97 13.35
CA HIS A 560 -0.70 -34.32 12.63
C HIS A 560 -1.90 -35.26 12.43
N PHE A 561 -3.04 -34.72 12.01
CA PHE A 561 -4.30 -35.47 11.79
C PHE A 561 -4.23 -36.56 10.70
N HIS A 562 -3.16 -36.56 9.91
CA HIS A 562 -2.87 -37.50 8.83
C HIS A 562 -1.69 -38.43 9.15
N ASP A 563 -1.31 -38.53 10.43
CA ASP A 563 -0.25 -39.38 10.96
C ASP A 563 1.07 -39.32 10.16
N LYS A 564 1.37 -40.38 9.38
CA LYS A 564 2.58 -40.52 8.57
C LYS A 564 2.36 -40.26 7.08
N ASP A 565 1.10 -40.16 6.66
CA ASP A 565 0.75 -39.90 5.27
C ASP A 565 0.94 -38.41 4.95
N HIS A 566 0.90 -38.08 3.66
CA HIS A 566 0.93 -36.69 3.21
C HIS A 566 -0.40 -36.01 3.50
N CYS A 567 -0.35 -34.78 4.02
CA CYS A 567 -1.53 -33.97 4.31
C CYS A 567 -2.39 -33.78 3.04
N PRO A 568 -3.68 -34.14 3.03
CA PRO A 568 -4.53 -34.04 1.84
C PRO A 568 -5.03 -32.61 1.54
N ASN A 569 -4.73 -31.63 2.39
CA ASN A 569 -5.35 -30.31 2.32
C ASN A 569 -4.76 -29.45 1.18
N GLU A 570 -5.64 -28.93 0.33
CA GLU A 570 -5.37 -27.88 -0.65
C GLU A 570 -6.00 -26.55 -0.22
N PHE A 571 -5.44 -25.44 -0.68
CA PHE A 571 -5.88 -24.09 -0.33
C PHE A 571 -5.51 -23.05 -1.41
N GLU A 572 -6.23 -21.94 -1.44
CA GLU A 572 -5.80 -20.75 -2.19
C GLU A 572 -4.94 -19.84 -1.31
N THR A 573 -3.88 -19.28 -1.89
CA THR A 573 -2.93 -18.43 -1.17
C THR A 573 -2.22 -17.45 -2.10
N SER A 574 -1.77 -16.33 -1.55
CA SER A 574 -0.98 -15.30 -2.23
C SER A 574 0.50 -15.65 -2.40
N TYR A 575 0.95 -16.74 -1.77
CA TYR A 575 2.24 -17.33 -2.08
C TYR A 575 2.14 -18.00 -3.47
N SER A 576 2.53 -17.23 -4.50
CA SER A 576 2.53 -17.68 -5.90
C SER A 576 3.30 -18.99 -6.09
N ILE A 577 3.06 -19.69 -7.20
CA ILE A 577 3.75 -20.96 -7.50
C ILE A 577 5.28 -20.79 -7.59
N GLU A 578 5.76 -19.61 -7.98
CA GLU A 578 7.19 -19.26 -8.03
C GLU A 578 7.83 -19.01 -6.65
N ARG A 579 7.02 -18.87 -5.58
CA ARG A 579 7.51 -18.62 -4.22
C ARG A 579 7.88 -19.93 -3.51
N SER A 580 9.13 -19.98 -3.05
CA SER A 580 9.79 -21.16 -2.48
C SER A 580 9.48 -21.41 -1.00
N GLU A 581 8.72 -20.52 -0.34
CA GLU A 581 8.27 -20.72 1.02
C GLU A 581 7.51 -22.05 1.18
N MET A 582 7.89 -22.82 2.20
CA MET A 582 7.17 -24.01 2.63
C MET A 582 5.84 -23.61 3.27
N LEU A 583 4.73 -24.10 2.73
CA LEU A 583 3.38 -23.72 3.18
C LEU A 583 2.68 -24.90 3.87
N TYR A 584 2.25 -24.68 5.11
CA TYR A 584 1.40 -25.61 5.84
C TYR A 584 -0.03 -25.05 5.90
N CYS A 585 -1.02 -25.95 5.83
CA CYS A 585 -2.43 -25.60 6.10
C CYS A 585 -2.59 -25.18 7.58
N GLU A 586 -3.71 -24.56 7.92
CA GLU A 586 -3.95 -24.03 9.29
C GLU A 586 -3.66 -25.07 10.38
N GLU A 587 -4.23 -26.28 10.26
CA GLU A 587 -4.13 -27.31 11.29
C GLU A 587 -2.71 -27.86 11.45
N CYS A 588 -2.00 -28.13 10.34
CA CYS A 588 -0.60 -28.57 10.39
C CYS A 588 0.31 -27.47 10.94
N TYR A 589 0.08 -26.21 10.57
CA TYR A 589 0.88 -25.08 11.07
C TYR A 589 0.63 -24.83 12.56
N GLN A 590 -0.62 -24.91 13.02
CA GLN A 590 -0.95 -24.76 14.43
C GLN A 590 -0.22 -25.80 15.28
N LYS A 591 -0.22 -27.08 14.88
CA LYS A 591 0.45 -28.18 15.60
C LYS A 591 1.97 -28.02 15.76
N GLU A 592 2.63 -27.31 14.85
CA GLU A 592 4.08 -27.07 14.90
C GLU A 592 4.48 -25.78 15.64
N VAL A 593 3.51 -24.93 15.99
CA VAL A 593 3.77 -23.55 16.44
C VAL A 593 3.07 -23.19 17.77
N TYR A 594 2.00 -23.91 18.14
CA TYR A 594 1.16 -23.66 19.32
C TYR A 594 0.95 -24.92 20.16
#